data_AF-A0A9E2Z6R6-F1
#
_entry.id   AF-A0A9E2Z6R6-F1
#
_cell.length_a   1.000
_cell.length_b   1.000
_cell.length_c   1.000
_cell.angle_alpha   90.00
_cell.angle_beta   90.00
_cell.angle_gamma   90.00
#
_symmetry.space_group_name_H-M   'P 1'
#
loop_
_entity.id
_entity.type
_entity.pdbx_description
1 polymer ?
#
loop_
_entity_poly.entity_id
_entity_poly.type
_entity_poly.pdbx_seq_one_letter_code
_entity_poly.pdbx_strand_id
1 'polypeptide(L)'
;MAPARTVTRGGCGLVAGLCLAALAGSVIGTTLTGRTAVPGVVEPGTFARYGLAAARVLLDVSTLGTVGVSLLPVLLGSGRRKQTVPVLRSALRAGMLASGGWVLGGLVSLVLQTAELRPDRMPTVGSIVDYVALFHSGQALAISTAVALVHFGLTVVMVRCGHRGLTEPRIVLSVFGLLPLPVTGHASDVGLEWGGQSLGMVSMELHVMAAASWTGGLAAVGAFVVANRSL
;
A
#
# COMPACT_ATOMS: atom_id res chain seq x y z
N MET A 1 24.15 -11.01 35.11
CA MET A 1 23.14 -10.10 34.51
C MET A 1 23.78 -9.46 33.30
N ALA A 2 23.50 -9.95 32.09
CA ALA A 2 24.14 -9.44 30.87
C ALA A 2 23.52 -8.08 30.50
N PRO A 3 24.31 -7.07 30.10
CA PRO A 3 23.79 -5.76 29.72
C PRO A 3 22.89 -5.89 28.49
N ALA A 4 21.80 -5.13 28.49
CA ALA A 4 20.88 -5.01 27.36
C ALA A 4 21.66 -4.52 26.12
N ARG A 5 21.94 -5.43 25.18
CA ARG A 5 22.46 -5.04 23.87
C ARG A 5 21.41 -4.16 23.19
N THR A 6 21.83 -2.92 22.93
CA THR A 6 21.12 -1.95 22.10
C THR A 6 20.73 -2.62 20.79
N VAL A 7 19.43 -2.70 20.52
CA VAL A 7 18.86 -3.23 19.27
C VAL A 7 19.42 -2.38 18.13
N THR A 8 20.30 -2.96 17.33
CA THR A 8 20.91 -2.29 16.18
C THR A 8 19.83 -1.92 15.15
N ARG A 9 19.83 -0.65 14.74
CA ARG A 9 18.99 0.03 13.72
C ARG A 9 18.99 -0.60 12.29
N GLY A 10 19.51 -1.82 12.12
CA GLY A 10 19.84 -2.41 10.81
C GLY A 10 18.66 -2.54 9.84
N GLY A 11 17.46 -2.84 10.33
CA GLY A 11 16.27 -2.98 9.46
C GLY A 11 15.74 -1.66 8.89
N CYS A 12 15.96 -0.54 9.58
CA CYS A 12 15.43 0.76 9.16
C CYS A 12 16.17 1.30 7.92
N GLY A 13 17.48 1.04 7.81
CA GLY A 13 18.28 1.42 6.65
C GLY A 13 17.86 0.70 5.36
N LEU A 14 17.54 -0.60 5.45
CA LEU A 14 17.05 -1.37 4.31
C LEU A 14 15.71 -0.83 3.80
N VAL A 15 14.74 -0.64 4.71
CA VAL A 15 13.42 -0.11 4.34
C VAL A 15 13.53 1.29 3.78
N ALA A 16 14.30 2.18 4.41
CA ALA A 16 14.53 3.53 3.91
C ALA A 16 15.19 3.52 2.51
N GLY A 17 16.19 2.64 2.30
CA GLY A 17 16.84 2.48 1.00
C GLY A 17 15.87 2.02 -0.09
N LEU A 18 15.00 1.04 0.20
CA LEU A 18 13.98 0.59 -0.74
C LEU A 18 12.96 1.68 -1.06
N CYS A 19 12.50 2.45 -0.06
CA CYS A 19 11.58 3.57 -0.27
C CYS A 19 12.23 4.67 -1.14
N LEU A 20 13.49 5.01 -0.87
CA LEU A 20 14.23 6.01 -1.65
C LEU A 20 14.46 5.53 -3.09
N ALA A 21 14.78 4.25 -3.29
CA ALA A 21 14.92 3.67 -4.62
C ALA A 21 13.59 3.68 -5.39
N ALA A 22 12.47 3.39 -4.73
CA ALA A 22 11.14 3.46 -5.34
C ALA A 22 10.77 4.89 -5.75
N LEU A 23 11.04 5.88 -4.88
CA LEU A 23 10.83 7.30 -5.19
C LEU A 23 11.73 7.77 -6.35
N ALA A 24 13.02 7.46 -6.30
CA ALA A 24 13.97 7.82 -7.35
C ALA A 24 13.58 7.18 -8.69
N GLY A 25 13.27 5.88 -8.69
CA GLY A 25 12.82 5.16 -9.88
C GLY A 25 11.53 5.73 -10.47
N SER A 26 10.59 6.14 -9.61
CA SER A 26 9.36 6.81 -10.05
C SER A 26 9.64 8.16 -10.68
N VAL A 27 10.45 9.02 -10.05
CA VAL A 27 10.82 10.33 -10.62
C VAL A 27 11.55 10.17 -11.95
N ILE A 28 12.55 9.28 -12.01
CA ILE A 28 13.30 8.98 -13.23
C ILE A 28 12.34 8.45 -14.31
N GLY A 29 11.48 7.49 -13.99
CA GLY A 29 10.49 6.95 -14.90
C GLY A 29 9.56 8.04 -15.45
N THR A 30 9.01 8.90 -14.59
CA THR A 30 8.14 10.01 -14.99
C THR A 30 8.87 11.04 -15.87
N THR A 31 10.15 11.32 -15.59
CA THR A 31 10.94 12.23 -16.44
C THR A 31 11.21 11.65 -17.82
N LEU A 32 11.56 10.36 -17.90
CA LEU A 32 11.96 9.71 -19.14
C LEU A 32 10.78 9.31 -20.03
N THR A 33 9.63 8.99 -19.43
CA THR A 33 8.41 8.56 -20.16
C THR A 33 7.37 9.68 -20.32
N GLY A 34 7.72 10.90 -19.92
CA GLY A 34 6.85 12.05 -20.05
C GLY A 34 6.35 12.23 -21.48
N ARG A 35 5.03 12.35 -21.65
CA ARG A 35 4.41 12.55 -22.97
C ARG A 35 4.84 13.88 -23.58
N THR A 36 5.09 13.88 -24.88
CA THR A 36 5.21 15.10 -25.70
C THR A 36 3.87 15.81 -25.69
N ALA A 37 3.86 17.12 -25.45
CA ALA A 37 2.63 17.91 -25.43
C ALA A 37 1.85 17.71 -26.73
N VAL A 38 0.59 17.30 -26.60
CA VAL A 38 -0.30 17.16 -27.75
C VAL A 38 -0.92 18.53 -28.04
N PRO A 39 -0.77 19.09 -29.26
CA PRO A 39 -1.35 20.38 -29.58
C PRO A 39 -2.86 20.41 -29.30
N GLY A 40 -3.32 21.42 -28.56
CA GLY A 40 -4.73 21.60 -28.20
C GLY A 40 -5.20 20.88 -26.93
N VAL A 41 -4.32 20.11 -26.27
CA VAL A 41 -4.62 19.49 -24.96
C VAL A 41 -3.93 20.29 -23.86
N VAL A 42 -4.71 20.73 -22.86
CA VAL A 42 -4.13 21.33 -21.66
C VAL A 42 -3.42 20.24 -20.88
N GLU A 43 -2.09 20.32 -20.83
CA GLU A 43 -1.30 19.34 -20.08
C GLU A 43 -1.50 19.52 -18.57
N PRO A 44 -1.55 18.42 -17.81
CA PRO A 44 -1.51 18.48 -16.36
C PRO A 44 -0.27 19.24 -15.90
N GLY A 45 -0.45 20.17 -14.95
CA GLY A 45 0.66 20.91 -14.39
C GLY A 45 1.73 19.98 -13.79
N THR A 46 2.99 20.45 -13.74
CA THR A 46 4.13 19.71 -13.19
C THR A 46 3.85 19.11 -11.81
N PHE A 47 3.11 19.84 -10.98
CA PHE A 47 2.69 19.41 -9.66
C PHE A 47 1.81 18.15 -9.69
N ALA A 48 0.82 18.08 -10.58
CA ALA A 48 -0.03 16.89 -10.72
C ALA A 48 0.79 15.70 -11.21
N ARG A 49 1.66 15.90 -12.21
CA ARG A 49 2.47 14.82 -12.79
C ARG A 49 3.39 14.15 -11.79
N TYR A 50 4.21 14.93 -11.06
CA TYR A 50 5.12 14.36 -10.06
C TYR A 50 4.43 14.04 -8.73
N GLY A 51 3.40 14.80 -8.36
CA GLY A 51 2.60 14.53 -7.18
C GLY A 51 1.92 13.17 -7.28
N LEU A 52 1.33 12.84 -8.43
CA LEU A 52 0.64 11.58 -8.65
C LEU A 52 1.62 10.41 -8.58
N ALA A 53 2.81 10.57 -9.17
CA ALA A 53 3.88 9.59 -9.11
C ALA A 53 4.34 9.33 -7.66
N ALA A 54 4.56 10.40 -6.88
CA ALA A 54 4.93 10.29 -5.47
C ALA A 54 3.81 9.67 -4.61
N ALA A 55 2.55 10.06 -4.84
CA ALA A 55 1.39 9.50 -4.15
C ALA A 55 1.23 8.01 -4.44
N ARG A 56 1.52 7.59 -5.68
CA ARG A 56 1.53 6.19 -6.08
C ARG A 56 2.60 5.40 -5.34
N VAL A 57 3.83 5.89 -5.27
CA VAL A 57 4.90 5.26 -4.49
C VAL A 57 4.53 5.15 -3.02
N LEU A 58 3.97 6.22 -2.43
CA LEU A 58 3.52 6.20 -1.04
C LEU A 58 2.46 5.11 -0.82
N LEU A 59 1.47 5.02 -1.71
CA LEU A 59 0.41 4.01 -1.65
C LEU A 59 0.97 2.59 -1.79
N ASP A 60 1.83 2.33 -2.78
CA ASP A 60 2.40 1.01 -3.06
C ASP A 60 3.35 0.55 -1.94
N VAL A 61 4.20 1.43 -1.41
CA VAL A 61 5.07 1.08 -0.27
C VAL A 61 4.26 0.85 1.01
N SER A 62 3.24 1.67 1.24
CA SER A 62 2.39 1.56 2.44
C SER A 62 1.53 0.30 2.43
N THR A 63 0.99 -0.07 1.26
CA THR A 63 0.25 -1.33 1.07
C THR A 63 1.15 -2.53 1.31
N LEU A 64 2.34 -2.57 0.67
CA LEU A 64 3.33 -3.62 0.88
C LEU A 64 3.75 -3.78 2.33
N GLY A 65 4.01 -2.65 3.02
CA GLY A 65 4.33 -2.64 4.44
C GLY A 65 3.18 -3.17 5.30
N THR A 66 1.94 -2.81 4.97
CA THR A 66 0.73 -3.24 5.69
C THR A 66 0.51 -4.75 5.55
N VAL A 67 0.60 -5.28 4.33
CA VAL A 67 0.46 -6.71 4.04
C VAL A 67 1.58 -7.50 4.73
N GLY A 68 2.84 -7.10 4.52
CA GLY A 68 4.00 -7.78 5.06
C GLY A 68 3.99 -7.90 6.59
N VAL A 69 3.70 -6.79 7.27
CA VAL A 69 3.58 -6.77 8.74
C VAL A 69 2.39 -7.61 9.22
N SER A 70 1.27 -7.64 8.47
CA SER A 70 0.10 -8.43 8.83
C SER A 70 0.36 -9.93 8.72
N LEU A 71 1.22 -10.37 7.78
CA LEU A 71 1.62 -11.77 7.60
C LEU A 71 2.65 -12.26 8.63
N LEU A 72 3.36 -11.36 9.31
CA LEU A 72 4.45 -11.70 10.22
C LEU A 72 4.06 -12.71 11.34
N PRO A 73 2.88 -12.64 11.99
CA PRO A 73 2.45 -13.64 12.97
C PRO A 73 2.33 -15.05 12.39
N VAL A 74 1.90 -15.17 11.13
CA VAL A 74 1.77 -16.46 10.41
C VAL A 74 3.16 -17.00 10.11
N LEU A 75 4.07 -16.15 9.62
CA LEU A 75 5.44 -16.54 9.26
C LEU A 75 6.31 -16.94 10.46
N LEU A 76 6.13 -16.29 11.61
CA LEU A 76 6.91 -16.60 12.82
C LEU A 76 6.40 -17.81 13.60
N GLY A 77 5.14 -18.20 13.39
CA GLY A 77 4.49 -19.31 14.08
C GLY A 77 4.40 -19.14 15.60
N SER A 78 3.89 -20.18 16.28
CA SER A 78 3.62 -20.18 17.72
C SER A 78 4.74 -20.78 18.59
N GLY A 79 5.76 -21.41 17.98
CA GLY A 79 6.75 -22.23 18.68
C GLY A 79 7.71 -21.49 19.61
N ARG A 80 8.00 -20.19 19.36
CA ARG A 80 8.96 -19.38 20.13
C ARG A 80 8.33 -18.13 20.75
N ARG A 81 7.15 -18.28 21.37
CA ARG A 81 6.31 -17.16 21.86
C ARG A 81 7.06 -16.12 22.70
N LYS A 82 7.99 -16.51 23.58
CA LYS A 82 8.76 -15.56 24.41
C LYS A 82 9.66 -14.62 23.60
N GLN A 83 10.16 -15.08 22.46
CA GLN A 83 11.07 -14.32 21.58
C GLN A 83 10.30 -13.56 20.49
N THR A 84 9.15 -14.08 20.04
CA THR A 84 8.35 -13.46 18.96
C THR A 84 7.45 -12.32 19.46
N VAL A 85 6.98 -12.35 20.71
CA VAL A 85 6.07 -11.32 21.26
C VAL A 85 6.62 -9.89 21.20
N PRO A 86 7.89 -9.61 21.58
CA PRO A 86 8.46 -8.26 21.47
C PRO A 86 8.52 -7.77 20.01
N VAL A 87 8.88 -8.66 19.09
CA VAL A 87 8.97 -8.36 17.65
C VAL A 87 7.59 -8.05 17.08
N LEU A 88 6.59 -8.89 17.38
CA LEU A 88 5.21 -8.68 16.95
C LEU A 88 4.62 -7.37 17.50
N ARG A 89 4.98 -6.97 18.71
CA ARG A 89 4.55 -5.68 19.28
C ARG A 89 5.13 -4.48 18.53
N SER A 90 6.39 -4.56 18.12
CA SER A 90 7.01 -3.53 17.29
C SER A 90 6.41 -3.50 15.87
N ALA A 91 6.19 -4.69 15.30
CA ALA A 91 5.55 -4.85 14.00
C ALA A 91 4.14 -4.23 13.99
N LEU A 92 3.34 -4.39 15.05
CA LEU A 92 2.02 -3.73 15.14
C LEU A 92 2.10 -2.20 14.97
N ARG A 93 3.11 -1.54 15.55
CA ARG A 93 3.28 -0.09 15.40
C ARG A 93 3.68 0.27 13.98
N ALA A 94 4.54 -0.52 13.35
CA ALA A 94 4.90 -0.32 11.95
C ALA A 94 3.69 -0.54 11.03
N GLY A 95 2.86 -1.55 11.31
CA GLY A 95 1.62 -1.80 10.57
C GLY A 95 0.61 -0.66 10.72
N MET A 96 0.55 -0.02 11.89
CA MET A 96 -0.26 1.19 12.11
C MET A 96 0.23 2.35 11.25
N LEU A 97 1.55 2.59 11.21
CA LEU A 97 2.12 3.66 10.38
C LEU A 97 1.95 3.37 8.88
N ALA A 98 2.16 2.13 8.46
CA ALA A 98 2.00 1.71 7.07
C ALA A 98 0.54 1.83 6.61
N SER A 99 -0.43 1.35 7.40
CA SER A 99 -1.85 1.50 7.05
C SER A 99 -2.30 2.97 7.06
N GLY A 100 -1.76 3.80 7.95
CA GLY A 100 -1.98 5.25 7.91
C GLY A 100 -1.40 5.89 6.64
N GLY A 101 -0.21 5.45 6.21
CA GLY A 101 0.39 5.87 4.94
C GLY A 101 -0.43 5.45 3.72
N TRP A 102 -1.07 4.28 3.77
CA TRP A 102 -1.97 3.81 2.71
C TRP A 102 -3.21 4.69 2.62
N VAL A 103 -3.85 5.00 3.76
CA VAL A 103 -4.99 5.94 3.80
C VAL A 103 -4.59 7.30 3.24
N LEU A 104 -3.45 7.84 3.67
CA LEU A 104 -2.96 9.13 3.20
C LEU A 104 -2.67 9.10 1.69
N GLY A 105 -1.99 8.07 1.21
CA GLY A 105 -1.69 7.88 -0.21
C GLY A 105 -2.95 7.78 -1.06
N GLY A 106 -3.99 7.09 -0.56
CA GLY A 106 -5.29 7.00 -1.22
C GLY A 106 -6.01 8.35 -1.31
N LEU A 107 -6.08 9.09 -0.20
CA LEU A 107 -6.71 10.41 -0.17
C LEU A 107 -5.97 11.44 -1.05
N VAL A 108 -4.63 11.47 -0.97
CA VAL A 108 -3.81 12.35 -1.81
C VAL A 108 -3.98 11.98 -3.29
N SER A 109 -4.01 10.69 -3.62
CA SER A 109 -4.26 10.23 -4.98
C SER A 109 -5.64 10.66 -5.50
N LEU A 110 -6.71 10.58 -4.69
CA LEU A 110 -8.04 11.06 -5.09
C LEU A 110 -8.03 12.57 -5.40
N VAL A 111 -7.38 13.37 -4.55
CA VAL A 111 -7.27 14.83 -4.75
C VAL A 111 -6.49 15.13 -6.03
N LEU A 112 -5.35 14.47 -6.25
CA LEU A 112 -4.49 14.72 -7.41
C LEU A 112 -5.12 14.24 -8.72
N GLN A 113 -5.79 13.08 -8.73
CA GLN A 113 -6.53 12.61 -9.91
C GLN A 113 -7.70 13.54 -10.26
N THR A 114 -8.39 14.07 -9.24
CA THR A 114 -9.46 15.06 -9.45
C THR A 114 -8.89 16.36 -10.02
N ALA A 115 -7.72 16.81 -9.54
CA ALA A 115 -7.03 18.00 -10.07
C ALA A 115 -6.58 17.80 -11.52
N GLU A 116 -6.14 16.60 -11.88
CA GLU A 116 -5.71 16.25 -13.23
C GLU A 116 -6.86 16.34 -14.24
N LEU A 117 -8.09 15.96 -13.85
CA LEU A 117 -9.27 16.08 -14.69
C LEU A 117 -9.78 17.51 -14.87
N ARG A 118 -9.44 18.42 -13.95
CA ARG A 118 -9.90 19.81 -13.97
C ARG A 118 -8.73 20.76 -13.69
N PRO A 119 -7.76 20.86 -14.61
CA PRO A 119 -6.51 21.61 -14.38
C PRO A 119 -6.73 23.10 -14.06
N ASP A 120 -7.86 23.68 -14.49
CA ASP A 120 -8.17 25.10 -14.34
C ASP A 120 -8.73 25.47 -12.94
N ARG A 121 -9.06 24.50 -12.08
CA ARG A 121 -9.71 24.75 -10.79
C ARG A 121 -9.14 23.90 -9.68
N MET A 122 -9.10 24.47 -8.46
CA MET A 122 -8.75 23.70 -7.28
C MET A 122 -9.82 22.62 -6.98
N PRO A 123 -9.40 21.40 -6.61
CA PRO A 123 -10.33 20.35 -6.20
C PRO A 123 -11.16 20.78 -4.98
N THR A 124 -12.47 20.67 -5.08
CA THR A 124 -13.40 20.80 -3.96
C THR A 124 -13.87 19.41 -3.51
N VAL A 125 -14.40 19.30 -2.30
CA VAL A 125 -15.00 18.04 -1.81
C VAL A 125 -16.07 17.52 -2.77
N GLY A 126 -16.92 18.41 -3.30
CA GLY A 126 -17.92 18.05 -4.30
C GLY A 126 -17.31 17.45 -5.56
N SER A 127 -16.23 18.04 -6.10
CA SER A 127 -15.56 17.50 -7.29
C SER A 127 -14.90 16.14 -7.07
N ILE A 128 -14.45 15.84 -5.85
CA ILE A 128 -13.89 14.53 -5.49
C ILE A 128 -15.02 13.50 -5.42
N VAL A 129 -16.17 13.87 -4.84
CA VAL A 129 -17.36 13.01 -4.82
C VAL A 129 -17.85 12.73 -6.23
N ASP A 130 -17.90 13.74 -7.10
CA ASP A 130 -18.23 13.58 -8.52
C ASP A 130 -17.26 12.61 -9.20
N TYR A 131 -15.95 12.77 -8.96
CA TYR A 131 -14.93 11.88 -9.52
C TYR A 131 -15.15 10.42 -9.09
N VAL A 132 -15.37 10.18 -7.79
CA VAL A 132 -15.65 8.84 -7.26
C VAL A 132 -16.98 8.30 -7.80
N ALA A 133 -17.99 9.12 -8.02
CA ALA A 133 -19.27 8.67 -8.56
C ALA A 133 -19.19 8.31 -10.05
N LEU A 134 -18.41 9.06 -10.84
CA LEU A 134 -18.39 8.97 -12.29
C LEU A 134 -17.33 8.01 -12.86
N PHE A 135 -16.23 7.77 -12.14
CA PHE A 135 -15.09 7.01 -12.66
C PHE A 135 -14.79 5.77 -11.82
N HIS A 136 -14.68 4.62 -12.48
CA HIS A 136 -14.35 3.34 -11.84
C HIS A 136 -13.03 3.38 -11.07
N SER A 137 -12.01 4.08 -11.59
CA SER A 137 -10.73 4.30 -10.90
C SER A 137 -10.92 5.02 -9.55
N GLY A 138 -11.80 6.02 -9.50
CA GLY A 138 -12.16 6.73 -8.28
C GLY A 138 -12.87 5.82 -7.27
N GLN A 139 -13.83 5.01 -7.73
CA GLN A 139 -14.53 4.02 -6.89
C GLN A 139 -13.57 3.01 -6.27
N ALA A 140 -12.69 2.40 -7.09
CA ALA A 140 -11.72 1.44 -6.60
C ALA A 140 -10.76 2.03 -5.57
N LEU A 141 -10.25 3.23 -5.83
CA LEU A 141 -9.35 3.90 -4.90
C LEU A 141 -10.07 4.27 -3.60
N ALA A 142 -11.33 4.72 -3.67
CA ALA A 142 -12.14 5.01 -2.49
C ALA A 142 -12.41 3.75 -1.66
N ILE A 143 -12.77 2.64 -2.29
CA ILE A 143 -12.97 1.34 -1.62
C ILE A 143 -11.67 0.87 -0.96
N SER A 144 -10.54 0.90 -1.68
CA SER A 144 -9.23 0.53 -1.14
C SER A 144 -8.83 1.41 0.05
N THR A 145 -9.09 2.72 -0.03
CA THR A 145 -8.82 3.67 1.06
C THR A 145 -9.71 3.42 2.28
N ALA A 146 -11.00 3.10 2.07
CA ALA A 146 -11.92 2.75 3.15
C ALA A 146 -11.49 1.46 3.85
N VAL A 147 -11.09 0.45 3.08
CA VAL A 147 -10.53 -0.81 3.59
C VAL A 147 -9.26 -0.55 4.41
N ALA A 148 -8.34 0.28 3.90
CA ALA A 148 -7.14 0.69 4.61
C ALA A 148 -7.45 1.43 5.92
N LEU A 149 -8.49 2.27 5.93
CA LEU A 149 -8.93 2.99 7.13
C LEU A 149 -9.49 2.05 8.19
N VAL A 150 -10.26 1.05 7.79
CA VAL A 150 -10.73 -0.02 8.70
C VAL A 150 -9.53 -0.79 9.26
N HIS A 151 -8.55 -1.15 8.41
CA HIS A 151 -7.34 -1.84 8.86
C HIS A 151 -6.53 -1.00 9.85
N PHE A 152 -6.37 0.29 9.57
CA PHE A 152 -5.72 1.25 10.46
C PHE A 152 -6.44 1.32 11.81
N GLY A 153 -7.77 1.45 11.80
CA GLY A 153 -8.59 1.45 13.01
C GLY A 153 -8.42 0.18 13.85
N LEU A 154 -8.49 -1.00 13.22
CA LEU A 154 -8.22 -2.28 13.89
C LEU A 154 -6.81 -2.32 14.49
N THR A 155 -5.82 -1.79 13.75
CA THR A 155 -4.43 -1.76 14.20
C THR A 155 -4.23 -0.84 15.40
N VAL A 156 -4.84 0.35 15.40
CA VAL A 156 -4.88 1.27 16.54
C VAL A 156 -5.53 0.59 17.75
N VAL A 157 -6.65 -0.10 17.55
CA VAL A 157 -7.35 -0.82 18.63
C VAL A 157 -6.45 -1.88 19.26
N MET A 158 -5.71 -2.71 18.50
CA MET A 158 -4.85 -3.70 19.18
C MET A 158 -3.61 -3.08 19.83
N VAL A 159 -3.09 -1.97 19.29
CA VAL A 159 -1.98 -1.25 19.94
C VAL A 159 -2.41 -0.73 21.32
N ARG A 160 -3.66 -0.26 21.45
CA ARG A 160 -4.21 0.29 22.70
C ARG A 160 -4.79 -0.78 23.64
N CYS A 161 -5.53 -1.75 23.11
CA CYS A 161 -6.38 -2.67 23.86
C CYS A 161 -5.89 -4.13 23.85
N GLY A 162 -4.78 -4.44 23.17
CA GLY A 162 -4.20 -5.78 23.06
C GLY A 162 -4.78 -6.65 21.93
N HIS A 163 -4.21 -7.85 21.77
CA HIS A 163 -4.58 -8.82 20.72
C HIS A 163 -5.93 -9.49 21.05
N ARG A 164 -7.04 -9.01 20.48
CA ARG A 164 -8.40 -9.54 20.70
C ARG A 164 -8.91 -10.44 19.56
N GLY A 165 -8.06 -11.35 19.03
CA GLY A 165 -8.44 -12.18 17.87
C GLY A 165 -8.52 -11.41 16.53
N LEU A 166 -8.12 -10.13 16.51
CA LEU A 166 -8.16 -9.26 15.33
C LEU A 166 -7.01 -9.51 14.33
N THR A 167 -6.26 -10.60 14.49
CA THR A 167 -5.11 -10.93 13.64
C THR A 167 -5.56 -11.44 12.28
N GLU A 168 -6.46 -12.42 12.26
CA GLU A 168 -7.02 -13.00 11.04
C GLU A 168 -7.73 -11.97 10.16
N PRO A 169 -8.69 -11.16 10.67
CA PRO A 169 -9.37 -10.17 9.83
C PRO A 169 -8.41 -9.11 9.28
N ARG A 170 -7.30 -8.80 9.98
CA ARG A 170 -6.28 -7.88 9.44
C ARG A 170 -5.54 -8.43 8.24
N ILE A 171 -5.21 -9.71 8.24
CA ILE A 171 -4.52 -10.34 7.11
C ILE A 171 -5.44 -10.29 5.90
N VAL A 172 -6.67 -10.76 6.05
CA VAL A 172 -7.70 -10.73 4.99
C VAL A 172 -7.86 -9.30 4.48
N LEU A 173 -8.11 -8.34 5.37
CA LEU A 173 -8.35 -6.95 4.97
C LEU A 173 -7.14 -6.32 4.26
N SER A 174 -5.91 -6.66 4.67
CA SER A 174 -4.70 -6.15 4.03
C SER A 174 -4.48 -6.69 2.62
N VAL A 175 -4.79 -7.96 2.37
CA VAL A 175 -4.59 -8.60 1.07
C VAL A 175 -5.73 -8.24 0.12
N PHE A 176 -6.98 -8.36 0.58
CA PHE A 176 -8.16 -8.09 -0.23
C PHE A 176 -8.38 -6.59 -0.49
N GLY A 177 -7.84 -5.70 0.35
CA GLY A 177 -7.87 -4.25 0.10
C GLY A 177 -7.11 -3.80 -1.16
N LEU A 178 -6.29 -4.68 -1.73
CA LEU A 178 -5.58 -4.44 -2.98
C LEU A 178 -6.44 -4.69 -4.22
N LEU A 179 -7.43 -5.59 -4.14
CA LEU A 179 -8.20 -6.05 -5.29
C LEU A 179 -8.90 -4.96 -6.11
N PRO A 180 -9.47 -3.89 -5.50
CA PRO A 180 -10.14 -2.89 -6.30
C PRO A 180 -9.22 -2.22 -7.33
N LEU A 181 -7.92 -2.09 -7.05
CA LEU A 181 -7.00 -1.35 -7.90
C LEU A 181 -6.70 -2.09 -9.24
N PRO A 182 -6.32 -3.38 -9.26
CA PRO A 182 -6.13 -4.13 -10.50
C PRO A 182 -7.38 -4.26 -11.37
N VAL A 183 -8.57 -4.36 -10.76
CA VAL A 183 -9.85 -4.53 -11.47
C VAL A 183 -10.17 -3.36 -12.39
N THR A 184 -9.66 -2.17 -12.11
CA THR A 184 -9.94 -0.95 -12.88
C THR A 184 -8.99 -0.69 -14.06
N GLY A 185 -8.05 -1.59 -14.32
CA GLY A 185 -7.13 -1.47 -15.45
C GLY A 185 -7.71 -1.98 -16.76
N HIS A 186 -7.27 -1.42 -17.90
CA HIS A 186 -7.64 -1.83 -19.27
C HIS A 186 -7.40 -3.32 -19.61
N ALA A 187 -6.77 -4.09 -18.72
CA ALA A 187 -6.68 -5.54 -18.83
C ALA A 187 -8.05 -6.24 -18.72
N SER A 188 -9.09 -5.55 -18.22
CA SER A 188 -10.48 -6.03 -18.23
C SER A 188 -11.04 -6.24 -19.64
N ASP A 189 -10.57 -5.46 -20.63
CA ASP A 189 -11.15 -5.42 -21.99
C ASP A 189 -10.54 -6.45 -22.95
N VAL A 190 -9.49 -7.16 -22.56
CA VAL A 190 -8.74 -8.09 -23.42
C VAL A 190 -8.71 -9.50 -22.82
N GLY A 191 -9.76 -10.29 -23.07
CA GLY A 191 -9.75 -11.73 -22.76
C GLY A 191 -11.08 -12.46 -23.00
N LEU A 192 -10.99 -13.74 -23.35
CA LEU A 192 -12.12 -14.68 -23.54
C LEU A 192 -13.09 -14.62 -22.33
N GLU A 193 -14.28 -14.06 -22.55
CA GLU A 193 -15.35 -14.01 -21.55
C GLU A 193 -15.93 -15.41 -21.30
N TRP A 194 -15.53 -16.05 -20.21
CA TRP A 194 -16.23 -17.21 -19.65
C TRP A 194 -16.86 -16.78 -18.33
N GLY A 195 -18.18 -16.55 -18.33
CA GLY A 195 -18.94 -16.38 -17.07
C GLY A 195 -18.75 -15.04 -16.33
N GLY A 196 -18.50 -13.94 -17.05
CA GLY A 196 -18.61 -12.56 -16.51
C GLY A 196 -17.32 -11.94 -15.94
N GLN A 197 -16.23 -12.69 -15.81
CA GLN A 197 -14.89 -12.14 -15.52
C GLN A 197 -13.85 -12.76 -16.46
N SER A 198 -13.00 -11.94 -17.09
CA SER A 198 -11.94 -12.45 -17.95
C SER A 198 -10.88 -13.18 -17.09
N LEU A 199 -10.41 -14.35 -17.55
CA LEU A 199 -9.34 -15.10 -16.85
C LEU A 199 -8.06 -14.25 -16.65
N GLY A 200 -7.83 -13.26 -17.52
CA GLY A 200 -6.75 -12.30 -17.38
C GLY A 200 -6.88 -11.41 -16.14
N MET A 201 -8.09 -10.95 -15.82
CA MET A 201 -8.38 -10.15 -14.63
C MET A 201 -8.09 -10.95 -13.35
N VAL A 202 -8.64 -12.15 -13.24
CA VAL A 202 -8.42 -13.04 -12.08
C VAL A 202 -6.93 -13.38 -11.92
N SER A 203 -6.23 -13.66 -13.02
CA SER A 203 -4.80 -13.93 -13.00
C SER A 203 -3.99 -12.73 -12.49
N MET A 204 -4.31 -11.51 -12.95
CA MET A 204 -3.64 -10.28 -12.52
C MET A 204 -3.89 -9.99 -11.04
N GLU A 205 -5.13 -10.16 -10.56
CA GLU A 205 -5.47 -10.01 -9.14
C GLU A 205 -4.68 -10.97 -8.25
N LEU A 206 -4.69 -12.26 -8.59
CA LEU A 206 -3.93 -13.29 -7.88
C LEU A 206 -2.42 -12.99 -7.91
N HIS A 207 -1.91 -12.53 -9.06
CA HIS A 207 -0.50 -12.16 -9.20
C HIS A 207 -0.13 -11.00 -8.29
N VAL A 208 -0.92 -9.91 -8.26
CA VAL A 208 -0.65 -8.75 -7.41
C VAL A 208 -0.72 -9.13 -5.93
N MET A 209 -1.73 -9.91 -5.52
CA MET A 209 -1.83 -10.39 -4.15
C MET A 209 -0.65 -11.28 -3.74
N ALA A 210 -0.22 -12.19 -4.61
CA ALA A 210 0.93 -13.06 -4.37
C ALA A 210 2.24 -12.27 -4.31
N ALA A 211 2.45 -11.35 -5.26
CA ALA A 211 3.64 -10.49 -5.32
C ALA A 211 3.72 -9.59 -4.09
N ALA A 212 2.60 -8.98 -3.67
CA ALA A 212 2.55 -8.14 -2.47
C ALA A 212 2.80 -8.94 -1.19
N SER A 213 2.19 -10.13 -1.08
CA SER A 213 2.40 -11.03 0.05
C SER A 213 3.85 -11.49 0.16
N TRP A 214 4.46 -11.82 -0.97
CA TRP A 214 5.85 -12.28 -1.04
C TRP A 214 6.85 -11.15 -0.75
N THR A 215 6.79 -10.05 -1.50
CA THR A 215 7.71 -8.90 -1.33
C THR A 215 7.54 -8.23 0.04
N GLY A 216 6.29 -7.98 0.46
CA GLY A 216 5.98 -7.40 1.77
C GLY A 216 6.39 -8.33 2.90
N GLY A 217 6.10 -9.63 2.79
CA GLY A 217 6.52 -10.64 3.76
C GLY A 217 8.04 -10.70 3.91
N LEU A 218 8.79 -10.72 2.81
CA LEU A 218 10.25 -10.72 2.82
C LEU A 218 10.82 -9.44 3.43
N ALA A 219 10.26 -8.27 3.09
CA ALA A 219 10.66 -7.00 3.68
C ALA A 219 10.40 -6.96 5.19
N ALA A 220 9.25 -7.48 5.65
CA ALA A 220 8.92 -7.56 7.07
C ALA A 220 9.87 -8.50 7.81
N VAL A 221 10.18 -9.68 7.26
CA VAL A 221 11.16 -10.61 7.85
C VAL A 221 12.56 -9.97 7.89
N GLY A 222 12.99 -9.32 6.81
CA GLY A 222 14.27 -8.60 6.77
C GLY A 222 14.35 -7.50 7.83
N ALA A 223 13.30 -6.69 7.97
CA ALA A 223 13.27 -5.57 8.89
C ALA A 223 13.20 -6.01 10.37
N PHE A 224 12.45 -7.08 10.67
CA PHE A 224 12.12 -7.46 12.05
C PHE A 224 12.85 -8.70 12.57
N VAL A 225 13.28 -9.60 11.69
CA VAL A 225 13.89 -10.90 12.07
C VAL A 225 15.39 -10.90 11.84
N VAL A 226 15.87 -10.46 10.67
CA VAL A 226 17.32 -10.42 10.37
C VAL A 226 18.06 -9.46 11.31
N ALA A 227 17.38 -8.39 11.75
CA ALA A 227 17.88 -7.47 12.76
C ALA A 227 17.93 -8.08 14.19
N ASN A 228 17.23 -9.19 14.42
CA ASN A 228 17.13 -9.91 15.70
C ASN A 228 17.64 -11.35 15.55
N ARG A 229 18.96 -11.52 15.31
CA ARG A 229 19.64 -12.81 15.07
C ARG A 229 19.54 -13.87 16.19
N SER A 230 18.81 -13.59 17.27
CA SER A 230 18.54 -14.52 18.37
C SER A 230 17.19 -15.26 18.24
N LEU A 231 16.41 -14.94 17.19
CA LEU A 231 15.24 -15.70 16.75
C LEU A 231 15.66 -16.88 15.87
#